data_AF-A0A8T9QGI9-F1
#
_entry.id   AF-A0A8T9QGI9-F1
#
_cell.length_a   1.000
_cell.length_b   1.000
_cell.length_c   1.000
_cell.angle_alpha   90.00
_cell.angle_beta   90.00
_cell.angle_gamma   90.00
#
_symmetry.space_group_name_H-M   'P 1'
#
loop_
_entity.id
_entity.type
_entity.pdbx_description
1 polymer ?
#
loop_
_entity_poly.entity_id
_entity_poly.type
_entity_poly.pdbx_seq_one_letter_code
_entity_poly.pdbx_strand_id
1 'polypeptide(L)' 'MLVTALNPHIGYYKAAEIAQTAHKNGSTLKETALQLGYLTEEQFNEWLKPEDMVGEIKK' A
#
# COMPACT_ATOMS: atom_id res chain seq x y z
N MET A 1 5.51 -5.73 -5.11
CA MET A 1 4.43 -5.72 -4.09
C MET A 1 4.29 -4.28 -3.62
N LEU A 2 3.24 -3.55 -4.03
CA LEU A 2 3.15 -2.09 -3.80
C LEU A 2 2.95 -1.71 -2.32
N VAL A 3 2.49 -2.67 -1.51
CA VAL A 3 2.22 -2.49 -0.07
C VAL A 3 3.45 -2.08 0.75
N THR A 4 4.67 -2.38 0.27
CA THR A 4 5.91 -2.05 0.99
C THR A 4 6.13 -0.55 1.10
N ALA A 5 5.56 0.25 0.18
CA ALA A 5 5.56 1.71 0.26
C ALA A 5 4.82 2.23 1.50
N LEU A 6 3.89 1.44 2.05
CA LEU A 6 3.12 1.82 3.24
C LEU A 6 3.89 1.55 4.54
N ASN A 7 4.92 0.70 4.53
CA ASN A 7 5.66 0.29 5.73
C ASN A 7 6.20 1.47 6.57
N PRO A 8 6.76 2.54 5.99
CA PRO A 8 7.26 3.70 6.76
C PRO A 8 6.15 4.50 7.45
N HIS A 9 4.92 4.43 6.94
CA HIS A 9 3.80 5.27 7.40
C HIS A 9 2.91 4.54 8.41
N ILE A 10 2.55 3.29 8.12
CA ILE A 10 1.63 2.50 8.95
C ILE A 10 2.31 1.34 9.70
N GLY A 11 3.59 1.09 9.41
CA GLY A 11 4.36 -0.02 9.97
C GLY A 11 4.18 -1.34 9.22
N TYR A 12 5.16 -2.23 9.38
CA TYR A 12 5.22 -3.53 8.69
C TYR A 12 3.99 -4.41 8.94
N TYR A 13 3.56 -4.54 10.20
CA TYR A 13 2.44 -5.43 10.55
C TYR A 13 1.13 -5.01 9.90
N LYS A 14 0.79 -3.71 9.93
CA LYS A 14 -0.44 -3.19 9.31
C LYS A 14 -0.40 -3.31 7.79
N ALA A 15 0.76 -3.05 7.18
CA ALA A 15 0.96 -3.24 5.74
C ALA A 15 0.80 -4.72 5.34
N ALA A 16 1.38 -5.64 6.10
CA ALA A 16 1.24 -7.08 5.86
C ALA A 16 -0.21 -7.55 6.02
N GLU A 17 -0.96 -6.99 6.96
CA GLU A 17 -2.37 -7.28 7.16
C GLU A 17 -3.25 -6.80 6.00
N ILE A 18 -3.00 -5.59 5.47
CA ILE A 18 -3.65 -5.11 4.25
C ILE A 18 -3.39 -6.07 3.09
N ALA A 19 -2.13 -6.46 2.90
CA ALA A 19 -1.76 -7.35 1.78
C ALA A 19 -2.42 -8.72 1.86
N GLN A 20 -2.42 -9.34 3.04
CA GLN A 20 -3.03 -10.65 3.26
C GLN A 20 -4.55 -10.58 3.10
N THR A 21 -5.18 -9.55 3.65
CA THR A 21 -6.64 -9.39 3.58
C THR A 21 -7.10 -9.09 2.15
N ALA A 22 -6.39 -8.20 1.45
CA ALA A 22 -6.65 -7.90 0.04
C ALA A 22 -6.52 -9.17 -0.83
N HIS A 23 -5.46 -9.96 -0.61
CA HIS A 23 -5.23 -11.19 -1.35
C HIS A 23 -6.29 -12.26 -1.05
N LYS A 24 -6.69 -12.41 0.22
CA LYS A 24 -7.68 -13.40 0.65
C LYS A 24 -9.08 -13.07 0.14
N ASN A 25 -9.45 -11.80 0.13
CA ASN A 25 -10.78 -11.34 -0.27
C ASN A 25 -10.89 -11.02 -1.77
N GLY A 26 -9.76 -11.02 -2.49
CA GLY A 26 -9.72 -10.59 -3.90
C GLY A 26 -9.99 -9.10 -4.07
N SER A 27 -9.79 -8.30 -3.03
CA SER A 27 -10.02 -6.85 -3.01
C SER A 27 -8.72 -6.10 -3.32
N THR A 28 -8.84 -4.82 -3.66
CA THR A 28 -7.63 -4.00 -3.87
C THR A 28 -6.98 -3.61 -2.54
N LEU A 29 -5.68 -3.29 -2.59
CA LEU A 29 -4.95 -2.78 -1.42
C LEU A 29 -5.59 -1.49 -0.89
N LYS A 30 -6.09 -0.64 -1.79
CA LYS A 30 -6.75 0.63 -1.46
C LYS A 30 -8.04 0.41 -0.68
N GLU A 31 -8.95 -0.41 -1.21
CA GLU A 31 -10.20 -0.74 -0.54
C GLU A 31 -9.97 -1.38 0.82
N THR A 32 -9.01 -2.31 0.89
CA THR A 32 -8.68 -3.00 2.14
C THR A 32 -8.08 -2.03 3.16
N ALA A 33 -7.21 -1.12 2.75
CA ALA A 33 -6.61 -0.12 3.63
C ALA A 33 -7.65 0.87 4.20
N LEU A 34 -8.62 1.27 3.36
CA LEU A 34 -9.77 2.08 3.75
C LEU A 34 -10.71 1.32 4.70
N GLN A 35 -10.99 0.05 4.39
CA GLN A 35 -11.88 -0.81 5.19
C GLN A 35 -11.30 -1.11 6.58
N LEU A 36 -9.98 -1.32 6.67
CA LEU A 36 -9.27 -1.51 7.94
C LEU A 36 -9.07 -0.19 8.70
N GLY A 37 -9.34 0.96 8.07
CA GLY A 37 -9.20 2.28 8.69
C GLY A 37 -7.75 2.64 9.03
N TYR A 38 -6.77 2.05 8.36
CA TYR A 38 -5.36 2.32 8.63
C TYR A 38 -4.86 3.63 8.02
N LEU A 39 -5.53 4.10 6.97
CA LEU A 39 -5.18 5.30 6.23
C LEU A 39 -6.36 5.76 5.37
N THR A 40 -6.38 7.04 4.99
CA THR A 40 -7.40 7.61 4.10
C THR A 40 -7.07 7.42 2.63
N GLU A 41 -8.03 7.67 1.76
CA GLU A 41 -7.82 7.60 0.31
C GLU A 41 -6.72 8.57 -0.15
N GLU A 42 -6.66 9.78 0.43
CA GLU A 42 -5.60 10.73 0.10
C GLU A 42 -4.22 10.22 0.52
N GLN A 43 -4.10 9.67 1.74
CA GLN A 43 -2.85 9.11 2.23
C GLN A 43 -2.38 7.93 1.38
N PHE A 44 -3.30 7.07 0.93
CA PHE A 44 -2.96 5.98 0.03
C PHE A 44 -2.36 6.50 -1.28
N ASN A 45 -3.01 7.47 -1.92
CA ASN A 45 -2.55 8.02 -3.19
C ASN A 45 -1.26 8.83 -3.05
N GLU A 46 -1.06 9.48 -1.90
CA GLU A 46 0.15 10.25 -1.63
C GLU A 46 1.36 9.34 -1.41
N TRP A 47 1.20 8.26 -0.64
CA TRP A 47 2.29 7.37 -0.28
C TRP A 47 2.56 6.28 -1.30
N LEU A 48 1.53 5.82 -2.02
CA LEU A 48 1.64 4.74 -2.99
C LEU A 48 1.73 5.30 -4.40
N LYS A 49 2.95 5.64 -4.79
CA LYS A 49 3.30 6.14 -6.14
C LYS A 49 4.21 5.14 -6.86
N PRO A 50 3.67 4.25 -7.71
CA PRO A 50 4.47 3.24 -8.41
C PRO A 50 5.58 3.84 -9.26
N GLU A 51 5.37 5.05 -9.78
CA GLU A 51 6.35 5.84 -10.54
C GLU A 51 7.62 6.15 -9.74
N ASP A 52 7.49 6.41 -8.43
CA ASP A 52 8.62 6.67 -7.54
C ASP A 52 9.28 5.38 -7.03
N MET A 53 8.65 4.22 -7.27
CA MET A 53 9.14 2.90 -6.83
C MET A 53 10.01 2.20 -7.89
N VAL A 54 10.10 2.76 -9.09
CA VAL A 54 10.96 2.24 -10.16
C VAL A 54 12.20 3.13 -10.24
N GLY A 55 13.38 2.58 -9.91
CA GLY A 55 14.62 3.35 -9.98
C GLY A 55 14.89 3.88 -11.39
N GLU A 56 15.58 5.02 -11.50
CA GLU A 56 15.97 5.59 -12.79
C GLU A 56 16.89 4.63 -13.55
N ILE A 57 16.43 4.10 -14.69
CA ILE A 57 17.29 3.36 -15.61
C ILE A 57 18.03 4.39 -16.46
N LYS A 58 19.20 4.82 -16.00
CA LYS A 58 20.13 5.60 -16.84
C LYS A 58 20.57 4.71 -18.02
N LYS A 59 20.27 5.16 -19.24
CA LYS A 59 20.77 4.55 -20.48
C LYS A 59 22.24 4.86 -20.71
#